data_AF-A0A943SP38-F1
#
_entry.id   AF-A0A943SP38-F1
#
_cell.length_a   1.000
_cell.length_b   1.000
_cell.length_c   1.000
_cell.angle_alpha   90.00
_cell.angle_beta   90.00
_cell.angle_gamma   90.00
#
_symmetry.space_group_name_H-M   'P 1'
#
loop_
_entity.id
_entity.type
_entity.pdbx_description
1 polymer ?
#
loop_
_entity_poly.entity_id
_entity_poly.type
_entity_poly.pdbx_seq_one_letter_code
_entity_poly.pdbx_strand_id
1 'polypeptide(L)' 'MSILADRVSVCLNTSGQGLNRRGYRVKNGPAPLRETLAAGIISLSRWRDRPFYDLTCGSGTIAIEAAL' A
#
# COMPACT_ATOMS: atom_id res chain seq x y z
N MET A 1 -15.02 -3.00 -16.41
CA MET A 1 -14.68 -3.33 -17.81
C MET A 1 -13.43 -2.55 -18.18
N SER A 2 -12.40 -3.22 -18.71
CA SER A 2 -11.21 -2.57 -19.27
C SER A 2 -10.97 -3.04 -20.69
N ILE A 3 -10.33 -2.19 -21.50
CA ILE A 3 -9.95 -2.48 -22.87
C ILE A 3 -8.46 -2.19 -23.00
N LEU A 4 -7.69 -3.17 -23.46
CA LEU A 4 -6.25 -3.05 -23.66
C LEU A 4 -5.86 -3.85 -24.90
N ALA A 5 -5.26 -3.18 -25.91
CA ALA A 5 -4.80 -3.80 -27.16
C ALA A 5 -5.85 -4.76 -27.77
N ASP A 6 -7.05 -4.21 -28.06
CA ASP A 6 -8.21 -4.92 -28.61
C ASP A 6 -8.76 -6.09 -27.77
N ARG A 7 -8.29 -6.24 -26.53
CA ARG A 7 -8.79 -7.24 -25.57
C ARG A 7 -9.71 -6.59 -24.54
N VAL A 8 -10.93 -7.09 -24.45
CA VAL A 8 -11.93 -6.64 -23.47
C VAL A 8 -11.93 -7.58 -22.26
N SER A 9 -11.76 -7.02 -21.06
CA SER A 9 -11.87 -7.74 -19.79
C SER A 9 -13.07 -7.22 -18.99
N VAL A 10 -13.99 -8.14 -18.65
CA VAL A 10 -15.13 -7.88 -17.79
C VAL A 10 -14.88 -8.53 -16.43
N CYS A 11 -14.80 -7.71 -15.38
CA CYS A 11 -14.53 -8.15 -14.01
C CYS A 11 -15.57 -7.55 -13.06
N LEU A 12 -15.93 -8.31 -12.02
CA LEU A 12 -16.73 -7.85 -10.91
C LEU A 12 -15.82 -7.34 -9.79
N ASN A 13 -16.09 -6.14 -9.25
CA ASN A 13 -15.39 -5.62 -8.09
C ASN A 13 -16.02 -6.19 -6.81
N THR A 14 -15.31 -7.09 -6.12
CA THR A 14 -15.75 -7.69 -4.85
C THR A 14 -15.33 -6.90 -3.61
N SER A 15 -14.34 -6.00 -3.74
CA SER A 15 -13.76 -5.26 -2.61
C SER A 15 -14.48 -3.96 -2.31
N GLY A 16 -15.21 -3.41 -3.29
CA GLY A 16 -15.81 -2.08 -3.20
C GLY A 16 -14.72 -1.00 -3.19
N GLN A 17 -14.25 -0.60 -2.01
CA GLN A 17 -13.17 0.39 -1.88
C GLN A 17 -11.80 -0.20 -2.25
N GLY A 18 -10.88 0.67 -2.67
CA GLY A 18 -9.51 0.28 -2.96
C GLY A 18 -8.84 -0.31 -1.72
N LEU A 19 -8.26 -1.51 -1.84
CA LEU A 19 -7.66 -2.26 -0.73
C LEU A 19 -6.46 -1.55 -0.08
N ASN A 20 -5.88 -0.57 -0.75
CA ASN A 20 -4.87 0.28 -0.14
C ASN A 20 -5.45 1.09 1.03
N ARG A 21 -6.75 1.42 1.05
CA ARG A 21 -7.36 2.13 2.17
C ARG A 21 -7.60 1.18 3.34
N ARG A 22 -6.57 0.96 4.16
CA ARG A 22 -6.62 0.13 5.37
C ARG A 22 -7.50 0.72 6.50
N GLY A 23 -7.86 2.00 6.40
CA GLY A 23 -8.73 2.68 7.37
C GLY A 23 -8.00 3.39 8.52
N TYR A 24 -6.71 3.13 8.76
CA TYR A 24 -5.94 3.83 9.81
C TYR A 24 -5.55 5.26 9.43
N ARG A 25 -5.60 5.61 8.14
CA ARG A 25 -5.11 6.89 7.63
C ARG A 25 -6.21 7.96 7.70
N VAL A 26 -6.16 8.78 8.75
CA VAL A 26 -7.13 9.87 9.00
C VAL A 26 -6.72 11.18 8.32
N LYS A 27 -5.41 11.48 8.22
CA LYS A 27 -4.88 12.67 7.54
C LYS A 27 -4.00 12.26 6.36
N ASN A 28 -4.24 12.89 5.21
CA ASN A 28 -3.40 12.74 4.03
C ASN A 28 -2.38 13.87 3.97
N GLY A 29 -1.10 13.52 3.87
CA GLY A 29 -0.05 14.48 3.51
C GLY A 29 -0.08 14.83 2.02
N PRO A 30 0.79 15.75 1.55
CA PRO A 30 0.81 16.21 0.16
C PRO A 30 1.25 15.12 -0.84
N ALA A 31 2.03 14.12 -0.40
CA ALA A 31 2.49 13.00 -1.22
C ALA A 31 2.47 11.69 -0.40
N PRO A 32 1.29 11.10 -0.15
CA PRO A 32 1.18 9.91 0.68
C PRO A 32 1.57 8.66 -0.11
N LEU A 33 2.44 7.84 0.48
CA LEU A 33 2.78 6.53 -0.06
C LEU A 33 1.55 5.60 0.02
N ARG A 34 1.28 4.84 -1.05
CA ARG A 34 0.22 3.82 -1.03
C ARG A 34 0.59 2.71 -0.04
N GLU A 35 -0.36 2.33 0.79
CA GLU A 35 -0.25 1.28 1.81
C GLU A 35 0.21 -0.05 1.18
N THR A 36 -0.38 -0.43 0.04
CA THR A 36 0.02 -1.65 -0.69
C THR A 36 1.46 -1.60 -1.20
N LEU A 37 1.96 -0.41 -1.57
CA LEU A 37 3.35 -0.26 -2.00
C LEU A 37 4.31 -0.36 -0.82
N ALA A 38 3.95 0.24 0.32
CA ALA A 38 4.73 0.11 1.56
C ALA A 38 4.85 -1.35 2.01
N ALA A 39 3.74 -2.10 2.08
CA ALA A 39 3.76 -3.54 2.38
C ALA A 39 4.63 -4.34 1.40
N GLY A 40 4.60 -4.00 0.11
CA GLY A 40 5.46 -4.60 -0.92
C GLY A 40 6.95 -4.33 -0.69
N ILE A 41 7.31 -3.08 -0.36
CA ILE A 41 8.71 -2.70 -0.05
C ILE A 41 9.23 -3.47 1.15
N ILE A 42 8.43 -3.60 2.22
CA ILE A 42 8.81 -4.37 3.42
C ILE A 42 9.02 -5.83 3.07
N SER A 43 8.12 -6.43 2.29
CA SER A 43 8.25 -7.81 1.81
C SER A 43 9.54 -8.05 1.02
N LEU A 44 9.95 -7.07 0.19
CA LEU A 44 11.20 -7.11 -0.57
C LEU A 44 12.44 -6.85 0.27
N SER A 45 12.31 -6.09 1.37
CA SER A 45 13.43 -5.71 2.26
C SER A 45 14.02 -6.88 3.05
N ARG A 46 13.35 -8.06 3.04
CA ARG A 46 13.68 -9.25 3.85
C ARG A 46 13.81 -8.95 5.34
N TRP A 47 13.18 -7.86 5.79
CA TRP A 47 13.12 -7.48 7.18
C TRP A 47 12.15 -8.40 7.94
N ARG A 48 12.55 -8.82 9.15
CA ARG A 48 11.83 -9.73 10.05
C ARG A 48 12.18 -9.37 11.50
N ASP A 49 12.89 -10.23 12.21
CA ASP A 49 13.25 -10.10 13.63
C ASP A 49 14.48 -9.22 13.88
N ARG A 50 14.46 -8.00 13.34
CA ARG A 50 15.51 -7.00 13.59
C ARG A 50 14.87 -5.63 13.80
N PRO A 51 15.51 -4.70 14.51
CA PRO A 51 14.99 -3.34 14.61
C PRO A 51 14.69 -2.74 13.23
N PHE A 52 13.51 -2.13 13.08
CA PHE A 52 13.08 -1.45 11.87
C PHE A 52 13.39 0.05 11.97
N TYR A 53 13.96 0.62 10.92
CA TYR A 53 14.22 2.05 10.87
C TYR A 53 13.76 2.62 9.53
N ASP A 54 12.83 3.57 9.59
CA ASP A 54 12.45 4.44 8.48
C ASP A 54 12.95 5.86 8.78
N LEU A 55 14.07 6.23 8.14
CA LEU A 55 14.77 7.50 8.41
C LEU A 55 14.01 8.73 7.88
N THR A 56 13.02 8.53 7.00
CA THR A 56 12.25 9.61 6.37
C THR A 56 10.76 9.29 6.41
N CYS A 57 10.27 8.97 7.60
CA CYS A 57 8.97 8.30 7.76
C CYS A 57 7.76 9.10 7.30
N GLY A 58 7.85 10.44 7.22
CA GLY A 58 6.77 11.29 6.73
C GLY A 58 5.44 11.03 7.45
N SER A 59 4.46 10.45 6.74
CA SER A 59 3.15 10.05 7.31
C SER A 59 3.19 8.74 8.12
N GLY A 60 4.35 8.11 8.26
CA GLY A 60 4.56 6.85 8.99
C GLY A 60 4.12 5.61 8.24
N THR A 61 3.73 5.71 6.96
CA THR A 61 3.09 4.61 6.22
C THR A 61 3.92 3.33 6.20
N ILE A 62 5.23 3.40 5.99
CA ILE A 62 6.08 2.20 5.95
C ILE A 62 6.20 1.59 7.35
N ALA A 63 6.43 2.41 8.38
CA ALA A 63 6.49 1.91 9.75
C ALA A 63 5.16 1.27 10.21
N ILE A 64 4.02 1.83 9.81
CA ILE A 64 2.69 1.26 10.12
C ILE A 64 2.51 -0.07 9.40
N GLU A 65 2.77 -0.16 8.09
CA GLU A 65 2.66 -1.44 7.37
C GLU A 65 3.71 -2.49 7.82
N ALA A 66 4.82 -2.09 8.43
CA ALA A 66 5.81 -3.01 8.99
C ALA A 66 5.41 -3.58 10.35
N ALA A 67 4.55 -2.86 11.09
CA ALA A 67 4.05 -3.28 12.40
C ALA A 67 2.78 -4.14 12.32
N LEU A 68 2.05 -4.10 11.19
CA LEU A 68 0.86 -4.89 10.90
C LEU A 68 1.22 -6.29 10.39
#